data_AF-A0A523B2K8-F1
#
_entry.id   AF-A0A523B2K8-F1
#
_cell.length_a   1.000
_cell.length_b   1.000
_cell.length_c   1.000
_cell.angle_alpha   90.00
_cell.angle_beta   90.00
_cell.angle_gamma   90.00
#
_symmetry.space_group_name_H-M   'P 1'
#
loop_
_entity.id
_entity.type
_entity.pdbx_description
1 polymer ?
#
loop_
_entity_poly.entity_id
_entity_poly.type
_entity_poly.pdbx_seq_one_letter_code
_entity_poly.pdbx_strand_id
1 'polypeptide(L)'
;MSGESDAEQKIQQAIMVLQRIADDLGVPRNIRRACSESIKILKTKKYTPGVRASNAISILDECSQDPNMPLFARTAIWQAVSILEQIKD
;
A
#
# COMPACT_ATOMS: atom_id res chain seq x y z
N MET A 1 4.91 3.64 26.77
CA MET A 1 4.87 3.45 25.30
C MET A 1 3.44 3.14 24.93
N SER A 2 2.69 4.11 24.42
CA SER A 2 1.34 3.88 23.90
C SER A 2 1.46 2.90 22.73
N GLY A 3 0.98 1.66 22.91
CA GLY A 3 0.96 0.67 21.86
C GLY A 3 0.19 1.24 20.67
N GLU A 4 0.81 1.23 19.48
CA GLU A 4 0.11 1.59 18.25
C GLU A 4 -1.10 0.67 18.07
N SER A 5 -2.23 1.24 17.64
CA SER A 5 -3.44 0.46 17.38
C SER A 5 -3.16 -0.64 16.34
N ASP A 6 -3.89 -1.75 16.41
CA ASP A 6 -3.79 -2.85 15.44
C ASP A 6 -3.88 -2.35 13.98
N ALA A 7 -4.74 -1.35 13.73
CA ALA A 7 -4.86 -0.68 12.45
C ALA A 7 -3.57 0.03 12.01
N GLU A 8 -2.90 0.76 12.89
CA GLU A 8 -1.62 1.42 12.58
C GLU A 8 -0.52 0.39 12.33
N GLN A 9 -0.50 -0.72 13.08
CA GLN A 9 0.46 -1.81 12.86
C GLN A 9 0.29 -2.44 11.47
N LYS A 10 -0.96 -2.71 11.06
CA LYS A 10 -1.30 -3.18 9.70
C LYS A 10 -0.89 -2.17 8.64
N ILE A 11 -1.12 -0.88 8.87
CA ILE A 11 -0.65 0.19 7.96
C ILE A 11 0.87 0.14 7.81
N GLN A 12 1.63 0.01 8.91
CA GLN A 12 3.09 -0.08 8.82
C GLN A 12 3.54 -1.33 8.05
N GLN A 13 2.88 -2.47 8.27
CA GLN A 13 3.16 -3.70 7.53
C GLN A 13 2.94 -3.53 6.01
N ALA A 14 1.81 -2.93 5.61
CA ALA A 14 1.52 -2.64 4.22
C ALA A 14 2.54 -1.66 3.61
N ILE A 15 2.91 -0.60 4.34
CA ILE A 15 3.94 0.36 3.91
C ILE A 15 5.27 -0.35 3.65
N MET A 16 5.71 -1.25 4.53
CA MET A 16 6.97 -1.96 4.34
C MET A 16 6.99 -2.82 3.06
N VAL A 17 5.86 -3.43 2.72
CA VAL A 17 5.72 -4.21 1.47
C VAL A 17 5.78 -3.29 0.26
N LEU A 18 5.00 -2.20 0.27
CA LEU A 18 4.93 -1.24 -0.84
C LEU A 18 6.25 -0.49 -1.06
N GLN A 19 7.00 -0.20 0.00
CA GLN A 19 8.26 0.54 -0.07
C GLN A 19 9.31 -0.23 -0.89
N ARG A 20 9.35 -1.57 -0.75
CA ARG A 20 10.24 -2.42 -1.54
C ARG A 20 9.98 -2.28 -3.04
N ILE A 21 8.72 -2.18 -3.45
CA ILE A 21 8.33 -2.01 -4.86
C ILE A 21 8.59 -0.58 -5.33
N ALA A 22 8.33 0.42 -4.48
CA ALA A 22 8.58 1.82 -4.80
C ALA A 22 10.06 2.13 -5.08
N ASP A 23 10.97 1.46 -4.37
CA ASP A 23 12.42 1.67 -4.46
C ASP A 23 13.12 0.79 -5.50
N ASP A 24 12.45 -0.24 -6.01
CA ASP A 24 13.02 -1.18 -6.98
C ASP A 24 13.05 -0.60 -8.40
N LEU A 25 14.24 -0.20 -8.88
CA LEU A 25 14.42 0.37 -10.22
C LEU A 25 14.07 -0.59 -11.38
N GLY A 26 13.98 -1.90 -11.13
CA GLY A 26 13.53 -2.91 -12.08
C GLY A 26 12.01 -2.94 -12.30
N VAL A 27 11.23 -2.28 -11.44
CA VAL A 27 9.77 -2.16 -11.57
C VAL A 27 9.41 -0.94 -12.44
N PRO A 28 8.47 -0.99 -13.39
CA PRO A 28 8.05 0.17 -14.17
C PRO A 28 7.68 1.42 -13.36
N ARG A 29 8.06 2.60 -13.85
CA ARG A 29 7.95 3.88 -13.12
C ARG A 29 6.55 4.19 -12.62
N ASN A 30 5.51 3.88 -13.39
CA ASN A 30 4.12 4.11 -13.01
C ASN A 30 3.70 3.26 -11.80
N ILE A 31 4.14 2.00 -11.75
CA ILE A 31 3.86 1.09 -10.62
C ILE A 31 4.57 1.58 -9.35
N ARG A 32 5.84 2.01 -9.48
CA ARG A 32 6.58 2.59 -8.34
C ARG A 32 5.93 3.87 -7.82
N ARG A 33 5.39 4.69 -8.72
CA ARG A 33 4.65 5.92 -8.37
C ARG A 33 3.37 5.60 -7.62
N ALA A 34 2.56 4.66 -8.11
CA ALA A 34 1.34 4.23 -7.43
C ALA A 34 1.65 3.74 -6.00
N CYS A 35 2.67 2.88 -5.83
CA CYS A 35 3.10 2.43 -4.50
C CYS A 35 3.53 3.60 -3.60
N SER A 36 4.30 4.56 -4.13
CA SER A 36 4.73 5.76 -3.40
C SER A 36 3.56 6.66 -2.98
N GLU A 37 2.54 6.79 -3.83
CA GLU A 37 1.33 7.57 -3.54
C GLU A 37 0.48 6.89 -2.47
N SER A 38 0.26 5.59 -2.57
CA SER A 38 -0.41 4.80 -1.52
C SER A 38 0.30 4.93 -0.17
N ILE A 39 1.64 4.86 -0.15
CA ILE A 39 2.42 5.08 1.09
C ILE A 39 2.19 6.48 1.68
N LYS A 40 2.14 7.53 0.86
CA LYS A 40 1.84 8.89 1.34
C LYS A 40 0.45 9.00 1.95
N ILE A 41 -0.55 8.38 1.33
CA ILE A 41 -1.92 8.33 1.84
C ILE A 41 -1.96 7.59 3.17
N LEU A 42 -1.31 6.44 3.28
CA LEU A 42 -1.27 5.65 4.51
C LEU A 42 -0.59 6.39 5.67
N LYS A 43 0.45 7.18 5.39
CA LYS A 43 1.18 7.98 6.39
C LYS A 43 0.45 9.24 6.85
N THR A 44 -0.54 9.73 6.12
CA THR A 44 -1.28 10.92 6.55
C THR A 44 -1.99 10.66 7.88
N LYS A 45 -2.10 11.68 8.73
CA LYS A 45 -2.85 11.61 10.00
C LYS A 45 -4.18 12.38 9.94
N LYS A 46 -4.54 12.87 8.74
CA LYS A 46 -5.76 13.66 8.50
C LYS A 46 -7.04 12.82 8.52
N TYR A 47 -6.95 11.53 8.22
CA TYR A 47 -8.09 10.63 8.05
C TYR A 47 -8.00 9.42 8.98
N THR A 48 -9.13 8.75 9.22
CA THR A 48 -9.16 7.48 9.97
C THR A 48 -8.31 6.42 9.27
N PRO A 49 -7.82 5.41 10.00
CA PRO A 49 -7.12 4.27 9.40
C PRO A 49 -7.91 3.61 8.25
N GLY A 50 -9.24 3.42 8.41
CA GLY A 50 -10.08 2.82 7.38
C GLY A 50 -10.12 3.66 6.11
N VAL A 51 -10.37 4.97 6.22
CA VAL A 51 -10.39 5.87 5.05
C VAL A 51 -9.04 5.89 4.32
N ARG A 52 -7.92 5.86 5.05
CA ARG A 52 -6.58 5.77 4.44
C ARG A 52 -6.37 4.45 3.71
N ALA A 53 -6.79 3.35 4.32
CA ALA A 53 -6.70 2.02 3.73
C ALA A 53 -7.53 1.94 2.45
N SER A 54 -8.80 2.36 2.46
CA SER A 54 -9.67 2.36 1.28
C SER A 54 -9.10 3.18 0.13
N ASN A 55 -8.62 4.39 0.40
CA ASN A 55 -8.03 5.25 -0.63
C ASN A 55 -6.74 4.64 -1.23
N ALA A 56 -5.91 4.02 -0.40
CA ALA A 56 -4.69 3.35 -0.85
C ALA A 56 -5.00 2.10 -1.69
N ILE A 57 -6.00 1.30 -1.29
CA ILE A 57 -6.44 0.10 -2.03
C ILE A 57 -6.91 0.50 -3.44
N SER A 58 -7.72 1.55 -3.60
CA SER A 58 -8.19 1.97 -4.92
C SER A 58 -7.06 2.26 -5.92
N ILE A 59 -5.99 2.91 -5.46
CA ILE A 59 -4.80 3.19 -6.29
C ILE A 59 -4.04 1.90 -6.63
N LEU A 60 -3.91 0.99 -5.66
CA LEU A 60 -3.20 -0.27 -5.84
C LEU A 60 -3.96 -1.21 -6.78
N ASP A 61 -5.28 -1.25 -6.70
CA ASP A 61 -6.14 -2.04 -7.58
C ASP A 61 -6.07 -1.55 -9.02
N GLU A 62 -6.14 -0.23 -9.25
CA GLU A 62 -5.94 0.35 -10.58
C GLU A 62 -4.55 0.01 -11.13
N CYS A 63 -3.52 0.21 -10.31
CA CYS A 63 -2.15 -0.14 -10.68
C CYS A 63 -2.02 -1.63 -11.01
N SER A 64 -2.68 -2.52 -10.27
CA SER A 64 -2.62 -3.99 -10.46
C SER A 64 -3.09 -4.44 -11.84
N GLN A 65 -3.88 -3.63 -12.55
CA GLN A 65 -4.33 -3.95 -13.91
C GLN A 65 -3.29 -3.66 -14.99
N ASP A 66 -2.13 -3.07 -14.64
CA ASP A 66 -1.08 -2.77 -15.61
C ASP A 66 -0.52 -4.06 -16.25
N PRO A 67 -0.52 -4.16 -17.60
CA PRO A 67 -0.05 -5.35 -18.31
C PRO A 67 1.48 -5.53 -18.24
N ASN A 68 2.24 -4.47 -17.98
CA ASN A 68 3.69 -4.50 -17.84
C ASN A 68 4.14 -4.78 -16.40
N MET A 69 3.21 -5.06 -15.48
CA MET A 69 3.55 -5.34 -14.10
C MET A 69 4.31 -6.66 -13.93
N PRO A 70 5.52 -6.62 -13.33
CA PRO A 70 6.23 -7.84 -12.98
C PRO A 70 5.44 -8.69 -11.98
N LEU A 71 5.50 -10.01 -12.12
CA LEU A 71 4.75 -10.95 -11.27
C LEU A 71 5.02 -10.73 -9.77
N PHE A 72 6.29 -10.54 -9.40
CA PHE A 72 6.67 -10.33 -7.99
C PHE A 72 6.06 -9.04 -7.41
N ALA A 73 5.98 -7.98 -8.22
CA ALA A 73 5.37 -6.71 -7.81
C ALA A 73 3.86 -6.88 -7.64
N ARG A 74 3.21 -7.63 -8.53
CA ARG A 74 1.78 -7.98 -8.42
C ARG A 74 1.48 -8.73 -7.13
N THR A 75 2.28 -9.75 -6.81
CA THR A 75 2.11 -10.51 -5.56
C THR A 75 2.33 -9.65 -4.32
N ALA A 76 3.34 -8.75 -4.33
CA ALA A 76 3.59 -7.82 -3.24
C ALA A 76 2.44 -6.81 -3.05
N ILE A 77 1.92 -6.25 -4.14
CA ILE A 77 0.77 -5.35 -4.10
C ILE A 77 -0.46 -6.08 -3.56
N TRP A 78 -0.73 -7.31 -4.02
CA TRP A 78 -1.82 -8.12 -3.49
C TRP A 78 -1.68 -8.37 -1.99
N GLN A 79 -0.48 -8.72 -1.51
CA GLN A 79 -0.20 -8.87 -0.08
C GLN A 79 -0.50 -7.58 0.69
N ALA A 80 -0.09 -6.41 0.17
CA ALA A 80 -0.36 -5.14 0.81
C ALA A 80 -1.86 -4.83 0.86
N VAL A 81 -2.60 -5.08 -0.22
CA VAL A 81 -4.07 -4.91 -0.27
C VAL A 81 -4.75 -5.81 0.77
N SER A 82 -4.40 -7.10 0.85
CA SER A 82 -5.00 -8.01 1.84
C SER A 82 -4.71 -7.63 3.30
N ILE A 83 -3.60 -6.93 3.57
CA ILE A 83 -3.33 -6.37 4.91
C ILE A 83 -4.25 -5.16 5.16
N LEU A 84 -4.39 -4.28 4.18
CA LEU A 84 -5.20 -3.06 4.28
C LEU A 84 -6.70 -3.37 4.40
N GLU A 85 -7.21 -4.41 3.73
CA GLU A 85 -8.61 -4.85 3.82
C GLU A 85 -9.01 -5.30 5.23
N GLN A 86 -8.04 -5.68 6.08
CA GLN A 86 -8.29 -6.07 7.47
C GLN A 86 -8.46 -4.87 8.41
N ILE A 87 -8.30 -3.64 7.91
CA ILE A 87 -8.50 -2.41 8.67
C ILE A 87 -9.98 -2.03 8.53
N LYS A 88 -10.70 -2.08 9.64
CA LYS A 88 -12.08 -1.60 9.76
C LYS A 88 -12.09 -0.37 10.66
N ASP A 89 -12.94 0.60 10.35
CA ASP A 89 -13.22 1.74 11.24
C ASP A 89 -14.06 1.31 12.45
#